data_AF-C5BVZ1-F1
#
_entry.id   AF-C5BVZ1-F1
#
_cell.length_a   1.000
_cell.length_b   1.000
_cell.length_c   1.000
_cell.angle_alpha   90.00
_cell.angle_beta   90.00
_cell.angle_gamma   90.00
#
_symmetry.space_group_name_H-M   'P 1'
#
loop_
_entity.id
_entity.type
_entity.pdbx_description
1 polymer ?
#
loop_
_entity_poly.entity_id
_entity_poly.type
_entity_poly.pdbx_seq_one_letter_code
_entity_poly.pdbx_strand_id
1 'polypeptide(L)'
;MPTPATAHVSAPQPMPAAAPTHLEHDHDASTRERVRDLVLQRGPIEAARLADLLDLTPAGVRRHLGALEASGQIAVQAPPASAHRGRGRPPKRYVAALAAHDARPDASSDLAADLLRYLTVVAGPDALDRFADQREAELERRYAPIVEAAGHDVDARTRALAAALTDDGYAASSRPLPSLLALQLCQGHCPVQQVAAQFPQLCEAETRAFARLLGTHVQRLATIASGHHACTTHVPATTAPPAVLPHVPDAPGRTVSSRRPPDPVREGTA
;
A
#
# COMPACT_ATOMS: atom_id res chain seq x y z
N MET A 1 38.48 39.98 -75.32
CA MET A 1 37.72 40.65 -74.24
C MET A 1 36.74 39.62 -73.68
N PRO A 2 36.85 39.23 -72.41
CA PRO A 2 36.18 38.05 -71.86
C PRO A 2 34.74 38.34 -71.41
N THR A 3 33.95 37.26 -71.37
CA THR A 3 32.51 37.11 -71.08
C THR A 3 32.07 37.54 -69.68
N PRO A 4 30.78 37.88 -69.47
CA PRO A 4 30.26 38.22 -68.14
C PRO A 4 30.04 36.96 -67.29
N ALA A 5 30.51 36.99 -66.05
CA ALA A 5 30.27 35.95 -65.04
C ALA A 5 28.93 36.24 -64.31
N THR A 6 28.02 35.27 -64.38
CA THR A 6 26.76 35.23 -63.64
C THR A 6 27.03 34.94 -62.16
N ALA A 7 26.60 35.83 -61.26
CA ALA A 7 26.64 35.59 -59.82
C ALA A 7 25.44 34.72 -59.41
N HIS A 8 25.71 33.50 -58.94
CA HIS A 8 24.73 32.65 -58.29
C HIS A 8 24.44 33.18 -56.88
N VAL A 9 23.20 33.59 -56.62
CA VAL A 9 22.68 33.82 -55.26
C VAL A 9 22.29 32.44 -54.69
N SER A 10 23.02 31.99 -53.66
CA SER A 10 22.67 30.79 -52.90
C SER A 10 21.41 31.02 -52.08
N ALA A 11 20.44 30.10 -52.19
CA ALA A 11 19.26 30.06 -51.34
C ALA A 11 19.65 29.74 -49.88
N PRO A 12 18.94 30.30 -48.87
CA PRO A 12 19.18 29.99 -47.47
C PRO A 12 18.81 28.52 -47.19
N GLN A 13 19.71 27.78 -46.53
CA GLN A 13 19.45 26.41 -46.13
C GLN A 13 18.37 26.33 -45.04
N PRO A 14 17.50 25.31 -45.05
CA PRO A 14 16.51 25.12 -44.00
C PRO A 14 17.19 24.76 -42.68
N MET A 15 16.81 25.46 -41.60
CA MET A 15 17.25 25.15 -40.24
C MET A 15 16.74 23.76 -39.81
N PRO A 16 17.53 22.99 -39.05
CA PRO A 16 17.08 21.70 -38.53
C PRO A 16 15.90 21.89 -37.57
N ALA A 17 14.92 20.98 -37.67
CA ALA A 17 13.75 20.95 -36.80
C ALA A 17 14.17 20.92 -35.32
N ALA A 18 13.59 21.83 -34.54
CA ALA A 18 13.86 21.98 -33.12
C ALA A 18 13.59 20.67 -32.36
N ALA A 19 14.56 20.23 -31.57
CA ALA A 19 14.39 19.15 -30.60
C ALA A 19 13.36 19.55 -29.52
N PRO A 20 12.57 18.61 -28.98
CA PRO A 20 11.56 18.91 -27.98
C PRO A 20 12.21 19.49 -26.72
N THR A 21 11.64 20.61 -26.28
CA THR A 21 12.19 21.54 -25.31
C THR A 21 12.18 21.00 -23.87
N HIS A 22 13.16 21.41 -23.07
CA HIS A 22 13.31 20.99 -21.66
C HIS A 22 12.06 21.22 -20.78
N LEU A 23 11.21 22.20 -21.11
CA LEU A 23 9.96 22.49 -20.39
C LEU A 23 8.91 21.38 -20.54
N GLU A 24 8.80 20.76 -21.71
CA GLU A 24 7.86 19.65 -21.94
C GLU A 24 8.28 18.39 -21.18
N HIS A 25 9.59 18.18 -21.02
CA HIS A 25 10.14 17.06 -20.23
C HIS A 25 9.87 17.23 -18.73
N ASP A 26 9.91 18.47 -18.22
CA ASP A 26 9.69 18.78 -16.81
C ASP A 26 8.20 18.66 -16.43
N HIS A 27 7.31 19.08 -17.34
CA HIS A 27 5.87 18.87 -17.19
C HIS A 27 5.47 17.38 -17.31
N ASP A 28 6.15 16.61 -18.17
CA ASP A 28 5.92 15.17 -18.31
C ASP A 28 6.42 14.39 -17.08
N ALA A 29 7.57 14.78 -16.51
CA ALA A 29 8.14 14.21 -15.30
C ALA A 29 7.25 14.48 -14.08
N SER A 30 6.86 15.74 -13.85
CA SER A 30 5.95 16.11 -12.77
C SER A 30 4.56 15.47 -12.91
N THR A 31 4.03 15.31 -14.12
CA THR A 31 2.78 14.58 -14.34
C THR A 31 2.93 13.09 -14.04
N ARG A 32 4.06 12.49 -14.43
CA ARG A 32 4.35 11.07 -14.17
C ARG A 32 4.49 10.78 -12.68
N GLU A 33 5.12 11.67 -11.92
CA GLU A 33 5.19 11.59 -10.46
C GLU A 33 3.79 11.65 -9.84
N ARG A 34 2.96 12.61 -10.26
CA ARG A 34 1.55 12.69 -9.79
C ARG A 34 0.76 11.42 -10.10
N VAL A 35 0.95 10.83 -11.29
CA VAL A 35 0.33 9.54 -11.65
C VAL A 35 0.82 8.43 -10.74
N ARG A 36 2.14 8.34 -10.49
CA ARG A 36 2.74 7.35 -9.59
C ARG A 36 2.17 7.48 -8.18
N ASP A 37 2.16 8.69 -7.63
CA ASP A 37 1.73 8.94 -6.26
C ASP A 37 0.26 8.59 -6.07
N LEU A 38 -0.60 8.85 -7.06
CA LEU A 38 -1.99 8.38 -7.04
C LEU A 38 -2.11 6.85 -7.13
N VAL A 39 -1.24 6.16 -7.88
CA VAL A 39 -1.22 4.69 -7.89
C VAL A 39 -0.78 4.14 -6.54
N LEU A 40 0.22 4.74 -5.89
CA LEU A 40 0.65 4.36 -4.56
C LEU A 40 -0.48 4.58 -3.54
N GLN A 41 -1.10 5.74 -3.52
CA GLN A 41 -2.15 6.07 -2.54
C GLN A 41 -3.45 5.28 -2.78
N ARG A 42 -3.88 5.16 -4.05
CA ARG A 42 -5.24 4.70 -4.42
C ARG A 42 -5.25 3.37 -5.17
N GLY A 43 -4.11 2.73 -5.38
CA GLY A 43 -4.03 1.39 -5.96
C GLY A 43 -4.88 0.38 -5.17
N PRO A 44 -5.55 -0.59 -5.82
CA PRO A 44 -5.59 -0.81 -7.27
C PRO A 44 -6.55 0.15 -8.00
N ILE A 45 -6.04 0.88 -9.00
CA ILE A 45 -6.75 1.95 -9.71
C ILE A 45 -6.65 1.81 -11.25
N GLU A 46 -7.68 2.26 -11.97
CA GLU A 46 -7.74 2.22 -13.44
C GLU A 46 -7.26 3.53 -14.08
N ALA A 47 -6.79 3.45 -15.32
CA ALA A 47 -6.33 4.61 -16.08
C ALA A 47 -7.43 5.67 -16.29
N ALA A 48 -8.69 5.25 -16.46
CA ALA A 48 -9.82 6.18 -16.59
C ALA A 48 -10.02 6.99 -15.30
N ARG A 49 -9.97 6.33 -14.14
CA ARG A 49 -10.15 7.02 -12.86
C ARG A 49 -9.00 7.97 -12.55
N LEU A 50 -7.77 7.60 -12.91
CA LEU A 50 -6.61 8.49 -12.80
C LEU A 50 -6.75 9.72 -13.70
N ALA A 51 -7.27 9.54 -14.92
CA ALA A 51 -7.54 10.62 -15.85
C ALA A 51 -8.54 11.63 -15.28
N ASP A 52 -9.64 11.15 -14.68
CA ASP A 52 -10.62 12.01 -14.00
C ASP A 52 -10.00 12.80 -12.83
N LEU A 53 -9.13 12.16 -12.03
CA LEU A 53 -8.52 12.79 -10.85
C LEU A 53 -7.46 13.83 -11.20
N LEU A 54 -6.82 13.69 -12.36
CA LEU A 54 -5.73 14.56 -12.82
C LEU A 54 -6.18 15.60 -13.84
N ASP A 55 -7.45 15.55 -14.27
CA ASP A 55 -8.00 16.33 -15.40
C ASP A 55 -7.18 16.12 -16.69
N LEU A 56 -6.92 14.86 -17.01
CA LEU A 56 -6.13 14.44 -18.18
C LEU A 56 -6.94 13.51 -19.08
N THR A 57 -6.44 13.24 -20.29
CA THR A 57 -7.04 12.21 -21.15
C THR A 57 -6.60 10.81 -20.70
N PRO A 58 -7.46 9.78 -20.83
CA PRO A 58 -7.07 8.40 -20.57
C PRO A 58 -5.88 7.93 -21.42
N ALA A 59 -5.70 8.47 -22.63
CA ALA A 59 -4.58 8.16 -23.49
C ALA A 59 -3.26 8.72 -22.93
N GLY A 60 -3.26 9.96 -22.45
CA GLY A 60 -2.09 10.59 -21.81
C GLY A 60 -1.67 9.82 -20.55
N VAL A 61 -2.63 9.51 -19.67
CA VAL A 61 -2.36 8.74 -18.45
C VAL A 61 -1.79 7.35 -18.78
N ARG A 62 -2.30 6.66 -19.81
CA ARG A 62 -1.77 5.34 -20.23
C ARG A 62 -0.31 5.39 -20.67
N ARG A 63 0.15 6.49 -21.28
CA ARG A 63 1.57 6.67 -21.63
C ARG A 63 2.45 6.73 -20.38
N HIS A 64 2.04 7.50 -19.37
CA HIS A 64 2.77 7.58 -18.10
C HIS A 64 2.75 6.25 -17.35
N LEU A 65 1.60 5.56 -17.30
CA LEU A 65 1.48 4.23 -16.69
C LEU A 65 2.38 3.21 -17.38
N GLY A 66 2.47 3.22 -18.71
CA GLY A 66 3.37 2.34 -19.45
C GLY A 66 4.85 2.59 -19.12
N ALA A 67 5.26 3.86 -18.98
CA ALA A 67 6.63 4.20 -18.56
C ALA A 67 6.92 3.75 -17.11
N LEU A 68 5.97 3.96 -16.19
CA LEU A 68 6.09 3.52 -14.80
C LEU A 68 6.15 1.99 -14.68
N GLU A 69 5.31 1.27 -15.44
CA GLU A 69 5.30 -0.20 -15.52
C GLU A 69 6.64 -0.71 -16.07
N ALA A 70 7.15 -0.11 -17.15
CA ALA A 70 8.44 -0.48 -17.74
C ALA A 70 9.63 -0.23 -16.79
N SER A 71 9.55 0.82 -15.96
CA SER A 71 10.56 1.11 -14.92
C SER A 71 10.41 0.28 -13.65
N GLY A 72 9.41 -0.60 -13.57
CA GLY A 72 9.16 -1.44 -12.41
C GLY A 72 8.59 -0.72 -11.18
N GLN A 73 8.14 0.54 -11.31
CA GLN A 73 7.57 1.32 -10.22
C GLN A 73 6.13 0.93 -9.88
N ILE A 74 5.38 0.47 -10.88
CA ILE A 74 4.00 -0.01 -10.74
C ILE A 74 3.83 -1.35 -11.45
N ALA A 75 2.81 -2.10 -11.05
CA ALA A 75 2.46 -3.37 -11.68
C ALA A 75 0.96 -3.41 -12.00
N VAL A 76 0.61 -4.21 -13.01
CA VAL A 76 -0.78 -4.53 -13.30
C VAL A 76 -1.26 -5.61 -12.33
N GLN A 77 -2.32 -5.33 -11.58
CA GLN A 77 -2.97 -6.32 -10.75
C GLN A 77 -3.79 -7.27 -11.63
N ALA A 78 -3.53 -8.57 -11.50
CA ALA A 78 -4.33 -9.58 -12.16
C ALA A 78 -5.79 -9.50 -11.68
N PRO A 79 -6.79 -9.56 -12.58
CA PRO A 79 -8.18 -9.56 -12.18
C PRO A 79 -8.48 -10.81 -11.34
N PRO A 80 -9.35 -10.72 -10.32
CA PRO A 80 -9.77 -11.90 -9.58
C PRO A 80 -10.44 -12.90 -10.53
N ALA A 81 -10.22 -14.19 -10.31
CA ALA A 81 -10.69 -15.27 -11.19
C ALA A 81 -12.20 -15.21 -11.48
N SER A 82 -12.99 -14.65 -10.56
CA SER A 82 -14.45 -14.50 -10.67
C SER A 82 -14.93 -13.31 -11.52
N ALA A 83 -14.02 -12.43 -11.98
CA ALA A 83 -14.36 -11.21 -12.75
C ALA A 83 -14.56 -11.46 -14.26
N HIS A 84 -14.38 -12.69 -14.74
CA HIS A 84 -14.58 -13.06 -16.16
C HIS A 84 -16.07 -13.25 -16.52
N ARG A 85 -16.95 -12.34 -16.14
CA ARG A 85 -18.42 -12.46 -16.37
C ARG A 85 -19.00 -11.42 -17.34
N GLY A 86 -18.21 -10.92 -18.29
CA GLY A 86 -18.68 -9.96 -19.30
C GLY A 86 -17.97 -10.07 -20.65
N ARG A 87 -18.55 -9.46 -21.69
CA ARG A 87 -17.89 -9.28 -23.00
C ARG A 87 -16.86 -8.15 -22.91
N GLY A 88 -15.67 -8.39 -23.45
CA GLY A 88 -14.57 -7.41 -23.50
C GLY A 88 -13.42 -7.75 -22.55
N ARG A 89 -12.22 -7.24 -22.86
CA ARG A 89 -11.06 -7.38 -21.96
C ARG A 89 -11.28 -6.48 -20.74
N PRO A 90 -11.23 -7.01 -19.50
CA PRO A 90 -11.38 -6.19 -18.31
C PRO A 90 -10.30 -5.09 -18.27
N PRO A 91 -10.63 -3.89 -17.74
CA PRO A 91 -9.67 -2.81 -17.66
C PRO A 91 -8.49 -3.21 -16.76
N LYS A 92 -7.26 -2.82 -17.17
CA LYS A 92 -6.07 -2.98 -16.33
C LYS A 92 -6.22 -2.12 -15.08
N ARG A 93 -5.97 -2.72 -13.92
CA ARG A 93 -5.82 -2.01 -12.64
C ARG A 93 -4.35 -1.99 -12.26
N TYR A 94 -3.87 -0.86 -11.76
CA TYR A 94 -2.47 -0.64 -11.43
C TYR A 94 -2.30 -0.50 -9.93
N VAL A 95 -1.23 -1.11 -9.40
CA VAL A 95 -0.81 -1.08 -8.00
C VAL A 95 0.67 -0.72 -7.92
N ALA A 96 1.15 -0.35 -6.73
CA ALA A 96 2.58 -0.31 -6.44
C ALA A 96 3.21 -1.67 -6.78
N ALA A 97 4.33 -1.67 -7.50
CA ALA A 97 5.06 -2.91 -7.73
C ALA A 97 5.74 -3.36 -6.44
N LEU A 98 5.75 -4.67 -6.16
CA LEU A 98 6.53 -5.21 -5.05
C LEU A 98 8.02 -4.92 -5.23
N ALA A 99 8.52 -5.04 -6.46
CA ALA A 99 9.90 -4.67 -6.78
C ALA A 99 10.21 -3.18 -6.56
N ALA A 100 9.21 -2.29 -6.61
CA ALA A 100 9.40 -0.88 -6.25
C ALA A 100 9.57 -0.69 -4.74
N HIS A 101 8.98 -1.58 -3.94
CA HIS A 101 9.20 -1.65 -2.49
C HIS A 101 10.57 -2.24 -2.15
N ASP A 102 11.08 -3.15 -2.99
CA ASP A 102 12.38 -3.81 -2.88
C ASP A 102 13.53 -3.02 -3.56
N ALA A 103 13.27 -1.79 -4.00
CA ALA A 103 14.34 -0.92 -4.47
C ALA A 103 15.42 -0.86 -3.36
N ARG A 104 16.63 -1.32 -3.71
CA ARG A 104 17.79 -1.57 -2.84
C ARG A 104 17.67 -0.88 -1.47
N PRO A 105 17.74 -1.62 -0.34
CA PRO A 105 17.76 -1.02 1.00
C PRO A 105 18.63 0.22 0.98
N ASP A 106 18.03 1.37 1.31
CA ASP A 106 18.85 2.55 1.48
C ASP A 106 19.72 2.34 2.71
N ALA A 107 20.94 2.88 2.68
CA ALA A 107 21.90 2.66 3.75
C ALA A 107 21.34 3.09 5.12
N SER A 108 20.39 4.01 5.11
CA SER A 108 19.66 4.49 6.29
C SER A 108 18.80 3.39 6.92
N SER A 109 18.07 2.61 6.13
CA SER A 109 17.23 1.51 6.60
C SER A 109 18.07 0.36 7.16
N ASP A 110 19.19 0.04 6.52
CA ASP A 110 20.13 -0.98 7.02
C ASP A 110 20.73 -0.56 8.35
N LEU A 111 21.19 0.70 8.46
CA LEU A 111 21.70 1.25 9.70
C LEU A 111 20.63 1.25 10.80
N ALA A 112 19.39 1.62 10.50
CA ALA A 112 18.29 1.58 11.46
C ALA A 112 18.02 0.16 11.95
N ALA A 113 18.08 -0.83 11.06
CA ALA A 113 17.91 -2.23 11.44
C ALA A 113 19.07 -2.74 12.31
N ASP A 114 20.31 -2.34 12.00
CA ASP A 114 21.48 -2.64 12.85
C ASP A 114 21.36 -2.03 14.25
N LEU A 115 20.88 -0.78 14.34
CA LEU A 115 20.65 -0.12 15.62
C LEU A 115 19.58 -0.83 16.46
N LEU A 116 18.49 -1.31 15.84
CA LEU A 116 17.45 -2.07 16.53
C LEU A 116 17.95 -3.45 16.98
N ARG A 117 18.79 -4.13 16.18
CA ARG A 117 19.48 -5.35 16.63
C ARG A 117 20.42 -5.07 17.79
N TYR A 118 21.18 -3.98 17.74
CA TYR A 118 22.07 -3.62 18.82
C TYR A 118 21.30 -3.30 20.11
N LEU A 119 20.14 -2.66 20.00
CA LEU A 119 19.26 -2.36 21.12
C LEU A 119 18.84 -3.62 21.89
N THR A 120 18.49 -4.71 21.20
CA THR A 120 18.14 -5.97 21.88
C THR A 120 19.32 -6.60 22.62
N VAL A 121 20.54 -6.46 22.08
CA VAL A 121 21.76 -6.93 22.74
C VAL A 121 22.03 -6.18 24.03
N VAL A 122 21.90 -4.85 24.03
CA VAL A 122 22.28 -4.03 25.19
C VAL A 122 21.18 -3.87 26.23
N ALA A 123 19.90 -3.87 25.81
CA ALA A 123 18.76 -3.57 26.68
C ALA A 123 17.84 -4.79 26.93
N GLY A 124 18.21 -5.96 26.43
CA GLY A 124 17.51 -7.23 26.65
C GLY A 124 16.43 -7.54 25.62
N PRO A 125 15.81 -8.75 25.71
CA PRO A 125 14.87 -9.24 24.71
C PRO A 125 13.62 -8.37 24.57
N ASP A 126 13.13 -7.79 25.67
CA ASP A 126 11.91 -6.95 25.68
C ASP A 126 12.17 -5.51 25.22
N ALA A 127 13.39 -5.18 24.80
CA ALA A 127 13.74 -3.81 24.39
C ALA A 127 12.97 -3.35 23.15
N LEU A 128 12.71 -4.26 22.20
CA LEU A 128 11.93 -3.92 21.01
C LEU A 128 10.47 -3.67 21.33
N ASP A 129 9.88 -4.44 22.24
CA ASP A 129 8.48 -4.25 22.64
C ASP A 129 8.31 -2.90 23.34
N ARG A 130 9.22 -2.55 24.26
CA ARG A 130 9.22 -1.22 24.90
C ARG A 130 9.42 -0.08 23.90
N PHE A 131 10.28 -0.27 22.90
CA PHE A 131 10.45 0.71 21.83
C PHE A 131 9.19 0.84 20.97
N ALA A 132 8.53 -0.27 20.65
CA ALA A 132 7.28 -0.29 19.92
C ALA A 132 6.16 0.41 20.70
N ASP A 133 6.06 0.20 22.01
CA ASP A 133 5.12 0.91 22.89
C ASP A 133 5.39 2.42 22.91
N GLN A 134 6.66 2.82 22.93
CA GLN A 134 7.03 4.25 22.83
C GLN A 134 6.63 4.83 21.47
N ARG A 135 6.81 4.08 20.37
CA ARG A 135 6.39 4.48 19.03
C ARG A 135 4.88 4.62 18.93
N GLU A 136 4.12 3.69 19.51
CA GLU A 136 2.66 3.79 19.60
C GLU A 136 2.23 5.08 20.29
N ALA A 137 2.78 5.36 21.47
CA ALA A 137 2.46 6.57 22.23
C ALA A 137 2.83 7.86 21.47
N GLU A 138 3.93 7.83 20.69
CA GLU A 138 4.31 8.97 19.86
C GLU A 138 3.33 9.21 18.70
N LEU A 139 2.91 8.15 18.01
CA LEU A 139 1.91 8.24 16.94
C LEU A 139 0.58 8.79 17.47
N GLU A 140 0.14 8.30 18.62
CA GLU A 140 -1.05 8.80 19.30
C GLU A 140 -0.94 10.29 19.61
N ARG A 141 0.14 10.70 20.28
CA ARG A 141 0.39 12.11 20.62
C ARG A 141 0.39 13.01 19.38
N ARG A 142 0.99 12.53 18.28
CA ARG A 142 1.13 13.32 17.05
C ARG A 142 -0.20 13.50 16.31
N TYR A 143 -0.99 12.43 16.19
CA TYR A 143 -2.18 12.42 15.35
C TYR A 143 -3.48 12.67 16.09
N ALA A 144 -3.53 12.48 17.42
CA ALA A 144 -4.76 12.68 18.20
C ALA A 144 -5.40 14.06 17.96
N PRO A 145 -4.66 15.20 17.99
CA PRO A 145 -5.28 16.51 17.77
C PRO A 145 -5.96 16.64 16.39
N ILE A 146 -5.37 16.03 15.36
CA ILE A 146 -5.87 16.08 13.98
C ILE A 146 -7.14 15.21 13.86
N VAL A 147 -7.10 14.01 14.43
CA VAL A 147 -8.21 13.05 14.36
C VAL A 147 -9.38 13.52 15.24
N GLU A 148 -9.11 14.10 16.40
CA GLU A 148 -10.12 14.67 17.30
C GLU A 148 -10.83 15.88 16.69
N ALA A 149 -10.10 16.74 15.98
CA ALA A 149 -10.68 17.87 15.27
C ALA A 149 -11.70 17.46 14.19
N ALA A 150 -11.63 16.22 13.68
CA ALA A 150 -12.59 15.67 12.71
C ALA A 150 -13.92 15.21 13.35
N GLY A 151 -14.06 15.31 14.68
CA GLY A 151 -15.28 14.96 15.41
C GLY A 151 -15.40 13.46 15.74
N HIS A 152 -16.65 12.98 15.86
CA HIS A 152 -16.97 11.62 16.31
C HIS A 152 -17.28 10.63 15.16
N ASP A 153 -17.44 11.12 13.94
CA ASP A 153 -17.69 10.26 12.79
C ASP A 153 -16.43 9.47 12.42
N VAL A 154 -16.52 8.14 12.40
CA VAL A 154 -15.38 7.25 12.15
C VAL A 154 -14.84 7.45 10.72
N ASP A 155 -15.69 7.74 9.74
CA ASP A 155 -15.20 8.05 8.38
C ASP A 155 -14.39 9.35 8.36
N ALA A 156 -14.92 10.45 8.90
CA ALA A 156 -14.20 11.71 9.02
C ALA A 156 -12.85 11.54 9.75
N ARG A 157 -12.84 10.83 10.88
CA ARG A 157 -11.63 10.50 11.65
C ARG A 157 -10.62 9.68 10.85
N THR A 158 -11.07 8.65 10.14
CA THR A 158 -10.22 7.79 9.32
C THR A 158 -9.62 8.55 8.14
N ARG A 159 -10.40 9.45 7.51
CA ARG A 159 -9.90 10.35 6.46
C ARG A 159 -8.87 11.34 7.00
N ALA A 160 -9.11 11.92 8.17
CA ALA A 160 -8.15 12.82 8.82
C ALA A 160 -6.84 12.10 9.17
N LEU A 161 -6.92 10.88 9.71
CA LEU A 161 -5.74 10.06 9.98
C LEU A 161 -4.98 9.71 8.69
N ALA A 162 -5.68 9.34 7.61
CA ALA A 162 -5.04 9.05 6.32
C ALA A 162 -4.32 10.29 5.74
N ALA A 163 -4.89 11.48 5.88
CA ALA A 163 -4.24 12.73 5.48
C ALA A 163 -2.98 12.99 6.31
N ALA A 164 -3.07 12.90 7.64
CA ALA A 164 -1.93 13.12 8.53
C ALA A 164 -0.76 12.14 8.27
N LEU A 165 -1.08 10.86 8.04
CA LEU A 165 -0.09 9.86 7.63
C LEU A 165 0.56 10.24 6.29
N THR A 166 -0.22 10.79 5.36
CA THR A 166 0.31 11.20 4.06
C THR A 166 1.30 12.36 4.19
N ASP A 167 1.00 13.32 5.06
CA ASP A 167 1.90 14.43 5.37
C ASP A 167 3.22 13.95 6.01
N ASP A 168 3.16 12.85 6.79
CA ASP A 168 4.33 12.19 7.40
C ASP A 168 5.04 11.20 6.43
N GLY A 169 4.74 11.27 5.14
CA GLY A 169 5.47 10.55 4.09
C GLY A 169 4.93 9.15 3.78
N TYR A 170 3.80 8.74 4.34
CA TYR A 170 3.10 7.54 3.87
C TYR A 170 2.33 7.84 2.57
N ALA A 171 2.02 6.82 1.78
CA ALA A 171 1.02 6.96 0.72
C ALA A 171 -0.33 6.43 1.21
N ALA A 172 -1.00 7.20 2.07
CA ALA A 172 -2.19 6.74 2.79
C ALA A 172 -3.52 7.18 2.14
N SER A 173 -4.57 6.36 2.24
CA SER A 173 -5.93 6.70 1.83
C SER A 173 -6.97 5.96 2.67
N SER A 174 -8.17 6.54 2.80
CA SER A 174 -9.35 5.86 3.35
C SER A 174 -10.36 5.58 2.23
N ARG A 175 -10.98 4.40 2.25
CA ARG A 175 -11.99 3.99 1.26
C ARG A 175 -13.18 3.33 1.96
N PRO A 176 -14.42 3.72 1.65
CA PRO A 176 -15.59 3.02 2.16
C PRO A 176 -15.69 1.62 1.55
N LEU A 177 -16.18 0.68 2.34
CA LEU A 177 -16.60 -0.66 1.96
C LEU A 177 -18.12 -0.76 2.17
N PRO A 178 -18.93 -0.29 1.20
CA PRO A 178 -20.37 -0.09 1.41
C PRO A 178 -21.11 -1.38 1.78
N SER A 179 -20.64 -2.52 1.29
CA SER A 179 -21.23 -3.83 1.57
C SER A 179 -21.00 -4.34 3.00
N LEU A 180 -20.10 -3.72 3.77
CA LEU A 180 -19.66 -4.19 5.09
C LEU A 180 -19.84 -3.16 6.22
N LEU A 181 -20.47 -2.01 5.95
CA LEU A 181 -20.54 -0.88 6.91
C LEU A 181 -19.17 -0.62 7.56
N ALA A 182 -18.14 -0.53 6.72
CA ALA A 182 -16.75 -0.41 7.13
C ALA A 182 -15.98 0.51 6.19
N LEU A 183 -14.78 0.86 6.62
CA LEU A 183 -13.78 1.61 5.90
C LEU A 183 -12.52 0.76 5.81
N GLN A 184 -11.71 1.05 4.80
CA GLN A 184 -10.38 0.50 4.66
C GLN A 184 -9.37 1.65 4.64
N LEU A 185 -8.50 1.67 5.64
CA LEU A 185 -7.30 2.50 5.65
C LEU A 185 -6.21 1.74 4.89
N CYS A 186 -5.72 2.32 3.82
CA CYS A 186 -4.68 1.76 2.96
C CYS A 186 -3.41 2.60 3.07
N GLN A 187 -2.23 1.97 3.11
CA GLN A 187 -0.94 2.63 2.91
C GLN A 187 -0.21 1.91 1.78
N GLY A 188 -0.06 2.54 0.61
CA GLY A 188 0.68 1.95 -0.51
C GLY A 188 2.16 2.30 -0.53
N HIS A 189 2.64 3.02 0.48
CA HIS A 189 4.05 3.24 0.79
C HIS A 189 4.17 3.45 2.31
N CYS A 190 5.20 2.86 2.92
CA CYS A 190 5.51 3.01 4.33
C CYS A 190 7.00 3.36 4.48
N PRO A 191 7.35 4.53 5.06
CA PRO A 191 8.74 4.99 5.19
C PRO A 191 9.65 4.03 5.97
N VAL A 192 9.06 3.17 6.81
CA VAL A 192 9.79 2.21 7.65
C VAL A 192 9.60 0.76 7.20
N GLN A 193 9.08 0.52 5.99
CA GLN A 193 8.72 -0.82 5.52
C GLN A 193 9.87 -1.83 5.58
N GLN A 194 11.09 -1.40 5.23
CA GLN A 194 12.29 -2.25 5.21
C GLN A 194 12.69 -2.69 6.62
N VAL A 195 12.61 -1.77 7.58
CA VAL A 195 12.86 -2.06 9.00
C VAL A 195 11.74 -2.93 9.56
N ALA A 196 10.48 -2.60 9.26
CA ALA A 196 9.31 -3.32 9.74
C ALA A 196 9.22 -4.77 9.25
N ALA A 197 9.83 -5.10 8.10
CA ALA A 197 9.97 -6.47 7.61
C ALA A 197 10.80 -7.36 8.56
N GLN A 198 11.75 -6.76 9.28
CA GLN A 198 12.61 -7.46 10.24
C GLN A 198 12.08 -7.34 11.69
N PHE A 199 11.31 -6.29 11.98
CA PHE A 199 10.77 -5.99 13.30
C PHE A 199 9.25 -5.75 13.25
N PRO A 200 8.43 -6.83 13.19
CA PRO A 200 6.98 -6.74 13.08
C PRO A 200 6.28 -5.93 14.18
N GLN A 201 6.92 -5.82 15.36
CA GLN A 201 6.45 -5.02 16.49
C GLN A 201 6.10 -3.58 16.09
N LEU A 202 6.80 -3.01 15.09
CA LEU A 202 6.51 -1.68 14.57
C LEU A 202 5.14 -1.60 13.88
N CYS A 203 4.78 -2.61 13.10
CA CYS A 203 3.46 -2.69 12.47
C CYS A 203 2.34 -2.95 13.48
N GLU A 204 2.63 -3.72 14.53
CA GLU A 204 1.69 -3.98 15.62
C GLU A 204 1.42 -2.72 16.42
N ALA A 205 2.46 -1.98 16.84
CA ALA A 205 2.35 -0.69 17.51
C ALA A 205 1.54 0.33 16.69
N GLU A 206 1.81 0.45 15.39
CA GLU A 206 1.03 1.31 14.48
C GLU A 206 -0.45 0.90 14.45
N THR A 207 -0.73 -0.40 14.42
CA THR A 207 -2.11 -0.92 14.41
C THR A 207 -2.83 -0.64 15.73
N ARG A 208 -2.15 -0.77 16.87
CA ARG A 208 -2.72 -0.40 18.18
C ARG A 208 -2.98 1.11 18.28
N ALA A 209 -2.03 1.94 17.83
CA ALA A 209 -2.20 3.39 17.75
C ALA A 209 -3.43 3.77 16.90
N PHE A 210 -3.63 3.13 15.74
CA PHE A 210 -4.82 3.38 14.90
C PHE A 210 -6.12 3.01 15.61
N ALA A 211 -6.16 1.90 16.35
CA ALA A 211 -7.34 1.53 17.13
C ALA A 211 -7.69 2.60 18.18
N ARG A 212 -6.68 3.10 18.92
CA ARG A 212 -6.89 4.14 19.94
C ARG A 212 -7.29 5.47 19.32
N LEU A 213 -6.59 5.90 18.27
CA LEU A 213 -6.88 7.13 17.54
C LEU A 213 -8.28 7.13 16.94
N LEU A 214 -8.75 6.01 16.38
CA LEU A 214 -10.07 5.95 15.76
C LEU A 214 -11.20 5.65 16.77
N GLY A 215 -10.86 5.21 17.98
CA GLY A 215 -11.84 4.87 19.02
C GLY A 215 -12.66 3.62 18.70
N THR A 216 -12.14 2.74 17.82
CA THR A 216 -12.78 1.48 17.44
C THR A 216 -11.71 0.41 17.25
N HIS A 217 -12.12 -0.86 17.31
CA HIS A 217 -11.21 -1.93 16.94
C HIS A 217 -10.86 -1.82 15.46
N VAL A 218 -9.61 -2.12 15.13
CA VAL A 218 -9.15 -2.21 13.74
C VAL A 218 -8.45 -3.53 13.51
N GLN A 219 -8.43 -4.00 12.27
CA GLN A 219 -7.75 -5.24 11.92
C GLN A 219 -6.84 -5.02 10.73
N ARG A 220 -5.53 -5.23 10.91
CA ARG A 220 -4.57 -5.27 9.80
C ARG A 220 -4.81 -6.56 8.99
N LEU A 221 -5.07 -6.40 7.71
CA LEU A 221 -5.34 -7.51 6.78
C LEU A 221 -4.14 -7.85 5.90
N ALA A 222 -3.29 -6.86 5.62
CA ALA A 222 -2.10 -7.00 4.80
C ALA A 222 -1.06 -5.94 5.21
N THR A 223 0.22 -6.23 5.00
CA THR A 223 1.33 -5.30 5.20
C THR A 223 2.29 -5.33 4.01
N ILE A 224 2.90 -4.18 3.70
CA ILE A 224 4.00 -4.12 2.72
C ILE A 224 5.18 -4.95 3.23
N ALA A 225 5.45 -4.89 4.54
CA ALA A 225 6.49 -5.67 5.21
C ALA A 225 6.37 -7.19 5.00
N SER A 226 5.16 -7.71 4.77
CA SER A 226 4.91 -9.13 4.45
C SER A 226 4.75 -9.40 2.95
N GLY A 227 5.18 -8.47 2.09
CA GLY A 227 5.19 -8.66 0.63
C GLY A 227 3.87 -8.35 -0.07
N HIS A 228 2.97 -7.58 0.54
CA HIS A 228 1.79 -7.06 -0.15
C HIS A 228 2.08 -5.72 -0.83
N HIS A 229 1.32 -5.38 -1.88
CA HIS A 229 1.48 -4.10 -2.58
C HIS A 229 1.07 -2.88 -1.74
N ALA A 230 0.30 -3.09 -0.67
CA ALA A 230 -0.15 -2.08 0.27
C ALA A 230 -0.44 -2.69 1.64
N CYS A 231 -0.23 -1.91 2.70
CA CYS A 231 -0.84 -2.19 3.99
C CYS A 231 -2.34 -1.91 3.89
N THR A 232 -3.16 -2.79 4.45
CA THR A 232 -4.61 -2.56 4.53
C THR A 232 -5.13 -2.87 5.92
N THR A 233 -5.90 -1.94 6.46
CA THR A 233 -6.48 -2.00 7.79
C THR A 233 -7.98 -1.81 7.68
N HIS A 234 -8.74 -2.79 8.16
CA HIS A 234 -10.19 -2.73 8.26
C HIS A 234 -10.59 -1.89 9.47
N VAL A 235 -11.47 -0.93 9.26
CA VAL A 235 -12.02 -0.03 10.27
C VAL A 235 -13.54 -0.13 10.21
N PRO A 236 -14.23 -0.72 11.20
CA PRO A 236 -15.69 -0.75 11.25
C PRO A 236 -16.27 0.67 11.31
N ALA A 237 -17.29 0.96 10.50
CA ALA A 237 -17.95 2.28 10.48
C ALA A 237 -19.04 2.42 11.56
N THR A 238 -19.38 1.33 12.25
CA THR A 238 -20.27 1.35 13.41
C THR A 238 -19.46 1.00 14.66
N THR A 239 -19.44 1.90 15.64
CA THR A 239 -19.03 1.63 17.02
C THR A 239 -20.14 0.81 17.72
N ALA A 240 -20.51 -0.33 17.16
CA ALA A 240 -21.27 -1.31 17.92
C ALA A 240 -20.30 -1.93 18.93
N PRO A 241 -20.62 -1.96 20.25
CA PRO A 241 -19.84 -2.75 21.18
C PRO A 241 -19.76 -4.19 20.66
N PRO A 242 -18.64 -4.91 20.88
CA PRO A 242 -18.52 -6.28 20.43
C PRO A 242 -19.75 -7.05 20.91
N ALA A 243 -20.51 -7.60 19.97
CA ALA A 243 -21.62 -8.46 20.31
C ALA A 243 -21.03 -9.63 21.09
N VAL A 244 -21.28 -9.65 22.41
CA VAL A 244 -21.03 -10.81 23.23
C VAL A 244 -21.89 -11.90 22.62
N LEU A 245 -21.28 -12.82 21.87
CA LEU A 245 -21.95 -14.04 21.47
C LEU A 245 -22.45 -14.67 22.78
N PRO A 246 -23.75 -15.02 22.89
CA PRO A 246 -24.23 -15.67 24.09
C PRO A 246 -23.38 -16.91 24.33
N HIS A 247 -22.77 -16.98 25.50
CA HIS A 247 -22.07 -18.18 25.96
C HIS A 247 -23.08 -19.33 25.87
N VAL A 248 -22.88 -20.18 24.88
CA VAL A 248 -23.59 -21.46 24.83
C VAL A 248 -23.01 -22.27 25.98
N PRO A 249 -23.79 -22.61 27.03
CA PRO A 249 -23.29 -23.48 28.07
C PRO A 249 -22.88 -24.81 27.44
N ASP A 250 -21.70 -25.30 27.83
CA ASP A 250 -21.19 -26.60 27.36
C ASP A 250 -22.26 -27.67 27.57
N ALA A 251 -22.60 -28.36 26.49
CA ALA A 251 -23.49 -29.52 26.56
C ALA A 251 -22.83 -30.60 27.45
N PRO A 252 -23.59 -31.25 28.36
CA PRO A 252 -23.02 -32.27 29.22
C PRO A 252 -22.42 -33.41 28.38
N GLY A 253 -21.19 -33.79 28.76
CA GLY A 253 -20.25 -34.52 27.94
C GLY A 253 -20.82 -35.77 27.24
N ARG A 254 -20.58 -35.86 25.94
CA ARG A 254 -20.66 -37.13 25.22
C ARG A 254 -19.59 -38.06 25.77
N THR A 255 -20.02 -39.12 26.44
CA THR A 255 -19.18 -40.27 26.75
C THR A 255 -18.57 -40.81 25.45
N VAL A 256 -17.25 -40.71 25.34
CA VAL A 256 -16.49 -41.39 24.29
C VAL A 256 -16.57 -42.89 24.57
N SER A 257 -17.42 -43.58 23.81
CA SER A 257 -17.39 -45.04 23.75
C SER A 257 -16.06 -45.46 23.11
N SER A 258 -15.17 -46.00 23.93
CA SER A 258 -13.88 -46.56 23.49
C SER A 258 -14.15 -47.72 22.53
N ARG A 259 -13.84 -47.53 21.24
CA ARG A 259 -13.81 -48.65 20.29
C ARG A 259 -12.64 -49.55 20.67
N ARG A 260 -12.96 -50.82 20.92
CA ARG A 260 -12.00 -51.91 21.15
C ARG A 260 -11.09 -52.04 19.91
N PRO A 261 -9.75 -52.08 20.06
CA PRO A 261 -8.84 -52.31 18.95
C PRO A 261 -9.02 -53.74 18.39
N PRO A 262 -8.83 -53.96 17.07
CA PRO A 262 -8.97 -55.27 16.46
C PRO A 262 -7.82 -56.21 16.86
N ASP A 263 -8.14 -57.49 17.02
CA ASP A 263 -7.20 -58.56 17.39
C ASP A 263 -6.17 -58.82 16.28
N PRO A 264 -4.92 -59.18 16.62
CA PRO A 264 -3.87 -59.44 15.63
C PRO A 264 -4.08 -60.76 14.89
N VAL A 265 -3.87 -60.72 13.57
CA VAL A 265 -3.88 -61.86 12.64
C VAL A 265 -2.69 -62.78 12.93
N ARG A 266 -2.95 -64.07 13.16
CA ARG A 266 -1.93 -65.12 13.26
C ARG A 266 -1.49 -65.54 11.87
N GLU A 267 -0.22 -65.29 11.53
CA GLU A 267 0.45 -65.97 10.41
C GLU A 267 0.88 -67.37 10.84
N GLY A 268 0.41 -68.38 10.10
CA GLY A 268 0.75 -69.78 10.27
C GLY A 268 1.96 -70.16 9.42
N THR A 269 2.95 -70.76 10.05
CA THR A 269 4.11 -71.40 9.45
C THR A 269 3.73 -72.75 8.84
N ALA A 270 4.19 -72.99 7.61
CA ALA A 270 4.58 -74.29 7.08
C ALA A 270 5.79 -74.08 6.17
#